data_AF-A0A537CNE8-F1
#
_entry.id   AF-A0A537CNE8-F1
#
_cell.length_a   1.000
_cell.length_b   1.000
_cell.length_c   1.000
_cell.angle_alpha   90.00
_cell.angle_beta   90.00
_cell.angle_gamma   90.00
#
_symmetry.space_group_name_H-M   'P 1'
#
loop_
_entity.id
_entity.type
_entity.pdbx_description
1 polymer ?
#
loop_
_entity_poly.entity_id
_entity_poly.type
_entity_poly.pdbx_seq_one_letter_code
_entity_poly.pdbx_strand_id
1 'polypeptide(L)'
;MSRLLSEDALIIVPVRNVVLFPGMVIPLMVGRERSRAAAQEAARLQRPLGVLLQSKTDVEEPGPDDLHWVGTTANVLRYITAPDGSHHAICKGV
;
A
#
# COMPACT_ATOMS: atom_id res chain seq x y z
N MET A 1 15.45 -15.95 -7.36
CA MET A 1 15.70 -14.96 -8.43
C MET A 1 14.63 -13.89 -8.30
N SER A 2 14.96 -12.72 -7.73
CA SER A 2 14.02 -11.60 -7.66
C SER A 2 13.80 -11.09 -9.09
N ARG A 3 12.60 -11.28 -9.62
CA ARG A 3 12.19 -10.58 -10.83
C ARG A 3 12.10 -9.11 -10.45
N LEU A 4 13.10 -8.31 -10.85
CA LEU A 4 13.03 -6.87 -10.70
C LEU A 4 11.76 -6.40 -11.43
N LEU A 5 10.85 -5.78 -10.67
CA LEU A 5 9.72 -5.06 -11.25
C LEU A 5 10.29 -4.00 -12.21
N SER A 6 9.67 -3.85 -13.37
CA SER A 6 10.00 -2.78 -14.32
C SER A 6 10.07 -1.42 -13.60
N GLU A 7 10.88 -0.49 -14.10
CA GLU A 7 11.09 0.81 -13.44
C GLU A 7 9.78 1.60 -13.26
N ASP A 8 8.88 1.47 -14.23
CA ASP A 8 7.55 2.06 -14.29
C ASP A 8 6.47 1.24 -13.58
N ALA A 9 6.79 0.03 -13.10
CA ALA A 9 5.82 -0.79 -12.39
C ALA A 9 5.63 -0.29 -10.94
N LEU A 10 4.36 -0.14 -10.55
CA LEU A 10 3.95 0.22 -9.20
C LEU A 10 3.46 -0.99 -8.43
N ILE A 11 3.92 -1.14 -7.20
CA ILE A 11 3.34 -2.10 -6.26
C ILE A 11 1.98 -1.55 -5.81
N ILE A 12 0.96 -2.39 -5.80
CA ILE A 12 -0.39 -1.99 -5.37
C ILE A 12 -0.64 -2.45 -3.93
N VAL A 13 -1.08 -1.53 -3.08
CA VAL A 13 -1.54 -1.78 -1.71
C VAL A 13 -3.06 -1.58 -1.64
N PRO A 14 -3.84 -2.66 -1.53
CA PRO A 14 -5.27 -2.59 -1.32
C PRO A 14 -5.64 -2.05 0.07
N VAL A 15 -6.50 -1.06 0.14
CA VAL A 15 -7.08 -0.51 1.38
C VAL A 15 -8.60 -0.71 1.40
N ARG A 16 -9.19 -0.85 2.59
CA ARG A 16 -10.64 -1.13 2.74
C ARG A 16 -11.49 0.08 3.10
N ASN A 17 -11.01 0.91 4.02
CA ASN A 17 -11.86 1.87 4.73
C ASN A 17 -11.43 3.32 4.51
N VAL A 18 -10.47 3.57 3.60
CA VAL A 18 -9.91 4.90 3.41
C VAL A 18 -9.54 5.12 1.94
N VAL A 19 -9.82 6.32 1.46
CA VAL A 19 -9.30 6.83 0.19
C VAL A 19 -8.20 7.83 0.52
N LEU A 20 -7.02 7.61 -0.04
CA LEU A 20 -5.91 8.55 0.05
C LEU A 20 -6.02 9.56 -1.09
N PHE A 21 -5.91 10.86 -0.80
CA PHE A 21 -5.82 11.91 -1.82
C PHE A 21 -4.41 12.51 -1.88
N PRO A 22 -4.02 13.11 -3.01
CA PRO A 22 -2.77 13.87 -3.13
C PRO A 22 -2.62 14.91 -2.01
N GLY A 23 -1.41 15.02 -1.46
CA GLY A 23 -1.09 15.94 -0.36
C GLY A 23 -1.43 15.44 1.05
N MET A 24 -2.29 14.43 1.20
CA MET A 24 -2.59 13.84 2.52
C MET A 24 -1.41 13.05 3.07
N VAL A 25 -1.24 13.07 4.39
CA VAL A 25 -0.32 12.18 5.13
C VAL A 25 -1.13 11.39 6.15
N ILE A 26 -1.22 10.07 5.97
CA ILE A 26 -2.01 9.19 6.85
C ILE A 26 -1.27 7.88 7.15
N PRO A 27 -1.51 7.27 8.33
CA PRO A 27 -1.10 5.90 8.58
C PRO A 27 -2.03 4.92 7.85
N LEU A 28 -1.46 4.02 7.07
CA LEU A 28 -2.16 2.89 6.46
C LEU A 28 -1.76 1.60 7.18
N MET A 29 -2.74 0.90 7.75
CA MET A 29 -2.52 -0.42 8.33
C MET A 29 -2.29 -1.45 7.21
N VAL A 30 -1.18 -2.20 7.30
CA VAL A 30 -0.81 -3.24 6.35
C VAL A 30 -0.83 -4.61 7.04
N GLY A 31 -2.01 -5.22 7.11
CA GLY A 31 -2.20 -6.47 7.85
C GLY A 31 -1.71 -7.73 7.12
N ARG A 32 -1.83 -7.77 5.79
CA ARG A 32 -1.50 -8.94 4.98
C ARG A 32 -0.01 -9.08 4.77
N GLU A 33 0.50 -10.30 4.76
CA GLU A 33 1.93 -10.58 4.56
C GLU A 33 2.49 -9.93 3.30
N ARG A 34 1.77 -10.05 2.17
CA ARG A 34 2.16 -9.42 0.90
C ARG A 34 2.19 -7.89 0.98
N SER A 35 1.22 -7.28 1.67
CA SER A 35 1.16 -5.82 1.86
C SER A 35 2.25 -5.31 2.80
N ARG A 36 2.63 -6.08 3.82
CA ARG A 36 3.77 -5.77 4.71
C ARG A 36 5.08 -5.75 3.92
N ALA A 37 5.35 -6.84 3.19
CA ALA A 37 6.56 -6.95 2.38
C ALA A 37 6.63 -5.85 1.31
N ALA A 38 5.50 -5.55 0.66
CA ALA A 38 5.37 -4.44 -0.29
C ALA A 38 5.72 -3.08 0.32
N ALA A 39 5.12 -2.74 1.46
CA ALA A 39 5.35 -1.45 2.11
C ALA A 39 6.78 -1.31 2.66
N GLN A 40 7.36 -2.39 3.19
CA GLN A 40 8.76 -2.43 3.63
C GLN A 40 9.73 -2.23 2.46
N GLU A 41 9.51 -2.93 1.35
CA GLU A 41 10.36 -2.81 0.17
C GLU A 41 10.25 -1.42 -0.47
N ALA A 42 9.03 -0.88 -0.58
CA ALA A 42 8.80 0.48 -1.06
C ALA A 42 9.50 1.53 -0.18
N ALA A 43 9.43 1.38 1.15
CA ALA A 43 10.15 2.25 2.07
C ALA A 43 11.68 2.13 1.92
N ARG A 44 12.19 0.90 1.79
CA ARG A 44 13.63 0.61 1.66
C ARG A 44 14.21 1.15 0.34
N LEU A 45 13.48 1.00 -0.75
CA LEU A 45 13.89 1.42 -2.09
C LEU A 45 13.49 2.87 -2.41
N GLN A 46 12.77 3.54 -1.52
CA GLN A 46 12.17 4.86 -1.75
C GLN A 46 11.35 4.91 -3.05
N ARG A 47 10.66 3.81 -3.36
CA ARG A 47 9.79 3.71 -4.55
C ARG A 47 8.35 4.04 -4.17
N PRO A 48 7.61 4.73 -5.04
CA PRO A 48 6.18 4.94 -4.84
C PRO A 48 5.42 3.62 -4.91
N LEU A 49 4.27 3.59 -4.26
CA LEU A 49 3.26 2.54 -4.38
C LEU A 49 1.93 3.13 -4.86
N GLY A 50 1.07 2.30 -5.43
CA GLY A 50 -0.33 2.65 -5.71
C GLY A 50 -1.22 2.23 -4.55
N VAL A 51 -2.08 3.14 -4.08
CA VAL A 51 -3.12 2.84 -3.07
C VAL A 51 -4.46 2.77 -3.78
N LEU A 52 -5.07 1.59 -3.77
CA LEU A 52 -6.38 1.35 -4.37
C LEU A 52 -7.38 0.87 -3.31
N LEU A 53 -8.60 1.41 -3.37
CA LEU A 53 -9.70 0.99 -2.52
C LEU A 53 -10.26 -0.36 -3.02
N GLN A 54 -10.59 -1.27 -2.10
CA GLN A 54 -11.33 -2.49 -2.42
C GLN A 54 -12.78 -2.15 -2.77
N SER A 55 -13.30 -2.73 -3.86
CA SER A 55 -14.73 -2.64 -4.21
C SER A 55 -15.58 -3.56 -3.33
N LYS A 56 -15.00 -4.65 -2.84
CA LYS A 56 -15.61 -5.63 -1.92
C LYS A 56 -14.77 -5.77 -0.66
N THR A 57 -15.29 -5.33 0.48
CA THR A 57 -14.53 -5.25 1.74
C THR A 57 -14.36 -6.59 2.45
N ASP A 58 -15.11 -7.63 2.07
CA ASP A 58 -15.07 -8.98 2.64
C ASP A 58 -13.96 -9.85 2.04
N VAL A 59 -13.46 -9.51 0.84
CA VAL A 59 -12.41 -10.28 0.16
C VAL A 59 -11.08 -10.16 0.90
N GLU A 60 -10.63 -11.27 1.49
CA GLU A 60 -9.39 -11.30 2.26
C GLU A 60 -8.17 -11.10 1.38
N GLU A 61 -8.03 -11.80 0.26
CA GLU A 61 -6.94 -11.60 -0.71
C GLU A 61 -7.50 -11.00 -2.00
N PRO A 62 -7.65 -9.66 -2.10
CA PRO A 62 -8.28 -9.04 -3.26
C PRO A 62 -7.44 -9.22 -4.53
N GLY A 63 -8.10 -9.66 -5.60
CA GLY A 63 -7.55 -9.65 -6.95
C GLY A 63 -7.77 -8.30 -7.65
N PRO A 64 -7.26 -8.12 -8.88
CA PRO A 64 -7.47 -6.89 -9.66
C PRO A 64 -8.94 -6.49 -9.83
N ASP A 65 -9.83 -7.45 -9.99
CA ASP A 65 -11.28 -7.21 -10.18
C ASP A 65 -12.01 -6.81 -8.89
N ASP A 66 -11.37 -6.99 -7.72
CA ASP A 66 -11.89 -6.59 -6.42
C ASP A 66 -11.43 -5.18 -6.01
N LEU A 67 -10.77 -4.45 -6.92
CA LEU A 67 -10.23 -3.11 -6.67
C LEU A 67 -10.91 -2.06 -7.56
N HIS A 68 -11.01 -0.85 -7.03
CA HIS A 68 -11.24 0.32 -7.87
C HIS A 68 -10.00 0.61 -8.71
N TRP A 69 -10.21 0.92 -9.98
CA TRP A 69 -9.14 1.15 -10.97
C TRP A 69 -8.54 2.57 -10.88
N VAL A 70 -9.14 3.43 -10.07
CA VAL A 70 -8.65 4.78 -9.77
C VAL A 70 -8.27 4.84 -8.30
N GLY A 71 -7.09 5.42 -8.04
CA GLY A 71 -6.62 5.69 -6.69
C GLY A 71 -5.42 6.64 -6.76
N THR A 72 -4.52 6.52 -5.79
CA THR A 72 -3.49 7.54 -5.57
C THR A 72 -2.12 6.90 -5.45
N THR A 73 -1.14 7.49 -6.12
CA THR A 73 0.28 7.17 -5.88
C THR A 73 0.72 7.71 -4.53
N ALA A 74 1.52 6.96 -3.80
CA ALA A 74 1.97 7.35 -2.48
C ALA A 74 3.43 7.01 -2.23
N ASN A 75 4.12 7.90 -1.53
CA ASN A 75 5.44 7.65 -0.98
C ASN A 75 5.31 7.13 0.46
N VAL A 76 6.02 6.06 0.78
CA VAL A 76 6.11 5.57 2.17
C VAL A 76 7.16 6.40 2.89
N LEU A 77 6.73 7.25 3.81
CA LEU A 77 7.61 8.08 4.62
C LEU A 77 8.25 7.28 5.75
N ARG A 78 7.50 6.33 6.33
CA ARG A 78 7.96 5.50 7.44
C ARG A 78 7.16 4.20 7.54
N TYR A 79 7.85 3.11 7.87
CA TYR A 79 7.21 1.88 8.32
C TYR A 79 7.34 1.75 9.84
N ILE A 80 6.24 1.40 10.51
CA ILE A 80 6.15 1.29 11.96
C ILE A 80 5.52 -0.05 12.30
N THR A 81 6.16 -0.81 13.18
CA THR A 81 5.50 -1.90 13.91
C THR A 81 5.08 -1.34 15.26
N ALA A 82 3.77 -1.28 15.50
CA ALA A 82 3.22 -0.79 16.76
C ALA A 82 3.43 -1.82 17.89
N PRO A 83 3.33 -1.41 19.16
CA PRO A 83 3.54 -2.32 20.31
C PRO A 83 2.58 -3.51 20.36
N ASP A 84 1.39 -3.38 19.78
CA ASP A 84 0.39 -4.45 19.65
C ASP A 84 0.69 -5.43 18.49
N GLY A 85 1.82 -5.24 17.78
CA GLY A 85 2.23 -6.04 16.63
C GLY A 85 1.59 -5.62 15.31
N SER A 86 0.70 -4.62 15.30
CA SER A 86 0.12 -4.12 14.07
C SER A 86 1.13 -3.33 13.25
N HIS A 87 1.08 -3.49 11.93
CA HIS A 87 2.03 -2.86 11.02
C HIS A 87 1.39 -1.70 10.28
N HIS A 88 2.09 -0.57 10.25
CA HIS A 88 1.63 0.69 9.69
C HIS A 88 2.66 1.28 8.74
N ALA A 89 2.20 1.73 7.58
CA ALA A 89 2.98 2.56 6.65
C ALA A 89 2.44 3.99 6.70
N ILE A 90 3.28 4.95 7.08
CA ILE A 90 2.96 6.37 6.99
C ILE A 90 3.14 6.79 5.54
N CYS A 91 2.04 7.08 4.87
CA CYS A 91 2.03 7.35 3.44
C CYS A 91 1.68 8.81 3.16
N LYS A 92 2.40 9.43 2.22
CA LYS A 92 2.04 10.72 1.63
C LYS A 92 1.50 10.51 0.22
N GLY A 93 0.27 10.94 -0.03
CA GLY A 93 -0.31 10.97 -1.38
C GLY A 93 0.42 11.98 -2.26
N VAL A 94 0.72 11.58 -3.50
CA VAL A 94 1.36 12.39 -4.54
C VAL A 94 0.39 12.59 -5.68
#